data_AF-A0A2S6R703-F1
#
_entry.id   AF-A0A2S6R703-F1
#
_cell.length_a   1.000
_cell.length_b   1.000
_cell.length_c   1.000
_cell.angle_alpha   90.00
_cell.angle_beta   90.00
_cell.angle_gamma   90.00
#
_symmetry.space_group_name_H-M   'P 1'
#
loop_
_entity.id
_entity.type
_entity.pdbx_description
1 polymer ?
#
loop_
_entity_poly.entity_id
_entity_poly.type
_entity_poly.pdbx_seq_one_letter_code
_entity_poly.pdbx_strand_id
1 'polypeptide(L)' 'MMEDIGFVDIEIGPPVDTFGDAGGEKNARAFEVFGYAFQAMKPA' A
#
# COMPACT_ATOMS: atom_id res chain seq x y z
N MET A 1 -4.15 -9.60 6.37
CA MET A 1 -4.84 -8.61 5.52
C MET A 1 -5.65 -7.67 6.41
N MET A 2 -6.04 -6.48 5.94
CA MET A 2 -6.84 -5.53 6.74
C MET A 2 -8.18 -6.14 7.20
N GLU A 3 -8.75 -7.03 6.39
CA GLU A 3 -9.93 -7.83 6.71
C GLU A 3 -9.69 -8.75 7.92
N ASP A 4 -8.52 -9.40 7.99
CA ASP A 4 -8.16 -10.32 9.08
C ASP A 4 -8.03 -9.61 10.44
N ILE A 5 -7.84 -8.30 10.44
CA ILE A 5 -7.75 -7.46 11.64
C ILE A 5 -9.03 -6.65 11.88
N GLY A 6 -10.11 -6.96 11.15
CA GLY A 6 -11.47 -6.47 11.41
C GLY A 6 -11.86 -5.16 10.73
N PHE A 7 -11.08 -4.66 9.77
CA PHE A 7 -11.54 -3.55 8.93
C PHE A 7 -12.50 -4.04 7.84
N VAL A 8 -13.47 -3.21 7.49
CA VAL A 8 -14.46 -3.45 6.43
C VAL A 8 -14.46 -2.29 5.43
N ASP A 9 -15.24 -2.40 4.34
CA ASP A 9 -15.36 -1.38 3.29
C ASP A 9 -14.00 -0.89 2.77
N ILE A 10 -13.15 -1.86 2.39
CA ILE A 10 -11.76 -1.60 1.98
C ILE A 10 -11.72 -1.24 0.50
N GLU A 11 -11.16 -0.07 0.21
CA GLU A 11 -10.83 0.38 -1.15
C GLU A 11 -9.33 0.63 -1.26
N ILE A 12 -8.72 0.07 -2.31
CA ILE A 12 -7.30 0.24 -2.60
C ILE A 12 -7.15 1.17 -3.80
N GLY A 13 -6.40 2.25 -3.62
CA GLY A 13 -6.10 3.21 -4.68
C GLY A 13 -5.09 2.68 -5.71
N PRO A 14 -4.77 3.51 -6.73
CA PRO A 14 -3.78 3.13 -7.73
C PRO A 14 -2.38 2.94 -7.12
N PRO A 15 -1.51 2.13 -7.77
CA PRO A 15 -0.11 2.04 -7.38
C PRO A 15 0.59 3.38 -7.55
N VAL A 16 1.44 3.72 -6.58
CA VAL A 16 2.28 4.92 -6.60
C VAL A 16 3.73 4.50 -6.37
N ASP A 17 4.64 5.09 -7.14
CA ASP A 17 6.07 4.95 -6.88
C ASP A 17 6.46 5.81 -5.67
N THR A 18 6.70 5.16 -4.53
CA THR A 18 7.13 5.82 -3.29
C THR A 18 8.64 5.82 -3.12
N PHE A 19 9.38 5.28 -4.08
CA PHE A 19 10.83 5.06 -3.95
C PHE A 19 11.66 5.84 -4.98
N GLY A 20 11.05 6.54 -5.93
CA GLY A 20 11.78 7.47 -6.81
C GLY A 20 12.66 8.41 -6.00
N ASP A 21 13.96 8.43 -6.31
CA ASP A 21 15.01 9.21 -5.63
C ASP A 21 15.25 8.84 -4.15
N ALA A 22 14.63 7.79 -3.63
CA ALA A 22 14.88 7.30 -2.29
C ALA A 22 16.09 6.36 -2.24
N GLY A 23 16.79 6.28 -1.10
CA GLY A 23 17.95 5.39 -0.94
C GLY A 23 17.64 3.89 -1.19
N GLY A 24 16.37 3.49 -1.07
CA GLY A 24 15.90 2.12 -1.32
C GLY A 24 15.51 1.83 -2.78
N GLU A 25 15.58 2.79 -3.69
CA GLU A 25 15.02 2.68 -5.04
C GLU A 25 15.48 1.43 -5.79
N LYS A 26 16.78 1.17 -5.83
CA LYS A 26 17.34 0.02 -6.56
C LYS A 26 16.74 -1.32 -6.11
N ASN A 27 16.53 -1.47 -4.80
CA ASN A 27 15.92 -2.67 -4.25
C ASN A 27 14.42 -2.71 -4.56
N ALA A 28 13.73 -1.57 -4.44
CA ALA A 28 12.31 -1.46 -4.79
C ALA A 28 12.04 -1.85 -6.26
N ARG A 29 12.92 -1.44 -7.20
CA ARG A 29 12.81 -1.84 -8.62
C ARG A 29 13.03 -3.33 -8.84
N ALA A 30 13.94 -3.97 -8.09
CA ALA A 30 14.23 -5.40 -8.22
C ALA A 30 13.02 -6.29 -7.86
N PHE A 31 12.07 -5.77 -7.08
CA PHE A 31 10.89 -6.48 -6.61
C PHE A 31 9.56 -5.80 -7.01
N GLU A 32 9.60 -4.83 -7.93
CA GLU A 32 8.42 -4.09 -8.41
C GLU A 32 7.54 -3.54 -7.26
N VAL A 33 8.19 -2.87 -6.30
CA VAL A 33 7.51 -2.35 -5.10
C VAL A 33 6.77 -1.05 -5.40
N PHE A 34 5.49 -1.01 -5.03
CA PHE A 34 4.64 0.18 -5.09
C PHE A 34 3.94 0.42 -3.75
N GLY A 35 3.65 1.69 -3.47
CA GLY A 35 2.74 2.09 -2.40
C GLY A 35 1.30 2.13 -2.89
N TYR A 36 0.35 1.82 -2.02
CA TYR A 36 -1.07 1.90 -2.30
C TYR A 36 -1.75 2.65 -1.16
N ALA A 37 -2.35 3.80 -1.48
CA ALA A 37 -3.27 4.44 -0.55
C ALA A 37 -4.50 3.53 -0.37
N PHE A 38 -5.06 3.49 0.83
CA PHE A 38 -6.26 2.72 1.08
C PHE A 38 -7.22 3.51 1.98
N GLN A 39 -8.51 3.22 1.81
CA GLN A 39 -9.56 3.63 2.72
C GLN A 39 -10.18 2.36 3.31
N ALA A 40 -10.45 2.37 4.61
CA ALA A 40 -11.12 1.28 5.29
C ALA A 40 -11.91 1.82 6.49
N MET A 41 -12.99 1.13 6.85
CA MET A 41 -13.83 1.46 7.99
C MET A 41 -13.55 0.49 9.15
N LYS A 42 -13.40 1.05 10.35
CA LYS A 42 -13.35 0.25 11.59
C LYS A 42 -14.78 0.12 12.12
N PRO A 43 -15.36 -1.09 12.18
CA PRO A 43 -16.68 -1.32 12.76
C PRO A 43 -16.76 -0.88 14.22
N ALA A 44 -17.95 -0.48 14.66
CA ALA A 44 -18.26 -0.07 16.02
C ALA A 44 -18.08 -1.21 17.04
#